data_AF-A0AAU4SHN9-F1
#
_entry.id   AF-A0AAU4SHN9-F1
#
_cell.length_a   1.000
_cell.length_b   1.000
_cell.length_c   1.000
_cell.angle_alpha   90.00
_cell.angle_beta   90.00
_cell.angle_gamma   90.00
#
_symmetry.space_group_name_H-M   'P 1'
#
loop_
_entity.id
_entity.type
_entity.pdbx_description
1 polymer ?
#
loop_
_entity_poly.entity_id
_entity_poly.type
_entity_poly.pdbx_seq_one_letter_code
_entity_poly.pdbx_strand_id
1 'polypeptide(L)'
;MPARTDNGTSCYIGYQTGSVGAVKAVQDAIYYCYRGTTAYDRMMNAGGRDGIYGDGMVSAMKWLQANKLGLSGSAVDGVYGPTTASRLLWPLRWSAGTPVGVGDCTKQWW
;
A
#
# COMPACT_ATOMS: atom_id res chain seq x y z
N MET A 1 6.28 -7.76 7.80
CA MET A 1 5.75 -8.57 6.67
C MET A 1 4.79 -7.70 5.88
N PRO A 2 4.83 -7.66 4.52
CA PRO A 2 3.81 -6.92 3.81
C PRO A 2 2.45 -7.57 4.06
N ALA A 3 1.43 -6.74 4.05
CA ALA A 3 0.04 -7.03 4.35
C ALA A 3 -0.43 -8.44 3.90
N ARG A 4 -0.34 -9.42 4.81
CA ARG A 4 -1.02 -10.71 4.67
C ARG A 4 -2.22 -10.65 5.59
N THR A 5 -3.42 -10.81 5.01
CA THR A 5 -4.60 -11.15 5.79
C THR A 5 -4.33 -12.53 6.37
N ASP A 6 -4.27 -12.65 7.69
CA ASP A 6 -3.79 -13.82 8.41
C ASP A 6 -4.33 -15.15 7.83
N ASN A 7 -3.42 -16.10 7.52
CA ASN A 7 -3.67 -17.49 7.11
C ASN A 7 -4.65 -17.77 5.93
N GLY A 8 -5.07 -16.75 5.18
CA GLY A 8 -5.94 -16.92 4.00
C GLY A 8 -5.28 -16.37 2.74
N THR A 9 -5.32 -17.14 1.66
CA THR A 9 -4.84 -16.86 0.30
C THR A 9 -5.58 -15.71 -0.42
N SER A 10 -6.02 -14.68 0.29
CA SER A 10 -6.62 -13.48 -0.31
C SER A 10 -5.67 -12.30 -0.14
N CYS A 11 -4.71 -12.17 -1.05
CA CYS A 11 -3.86 -10.99 -1.21
C CYS A 11 -4.64 -9.74 -1.69
N TYR A 12 -5.90 -9.62 -1.30
CA TYR A 12 -6.85 -8.58 -1.70
C TYR A 12 -7.27 -7.80 -0.46
N ILE A 13 -6.88 -6.52 -0.42
CA ILE A 13 -7.32 -5.55 0.58
C ILE A 13 -8.06 -4.46 -0.20
N GLY A 14 -9.38 -4.44 -0.06
CA GLY A 14 -10.28 -3.46 -0.67
C GLY A 14 -11.04 -2.68 0.39
N TYR A 15 -12.09 -1.96 -0.03
CA TYR A 15 -12.93 -1.17 0.87
C TYR A 15 -13.38 -1.98 2.09
N GLN A 16 -13.03 -1.53 3.29
CA GLN A 16 -13.32 -2.17 4.58
C GLN A 16 -12.90 -3.64 4.72
N THR A 17 -11.98 -4.12 3.88
CA THR A 17 -11.51 -5.51 3.91
C THR A 17 -10.02 -5.55 4.25
N GLY A 18 -9.59 -6.66 4.86
CA GLY A 18 -8.23 -6.87 5.34
C GLY A 18 -8.09 -6.66 6.85
N SER A 19 -7.11 -7.34 7.46
CA SER A 19 -6.82 -7.13 8.88
C SER A 19 -6.24 -5.73 9.10
N VAL A 20 -6.52 -5.12 10.26
CA VAL A 20 -6.01 -3.78 10.62
C VAL A 20 -4.50 -3.69 10.42
N GLY A 21 -3.76 -4.76 10.75
CA GLY A 21 -2.32 -4.84 10.52
C GLY A 21 -1.93 -4.82 9.03
N ALA A 22 -2.71 -5.50 8.18
CA ALA A 22 -2.50 -5.53 6.74
C ALA A 22 -2.77 -4.15 6.11
N VAL A 23 -3.88 -3.50 6.47
CA VAL A 23 -4.19 -2.15 5.98
C VAL A 23 -3.14 -1.14 6.45
N LYS A 24 -2.73 -1.18 7.72
CA LYS A 24 -1.66 -0.31 8.24
C LYS A 24 -0.35 -0.50 7.50
N ALA A 25 0.00 -1.72 7.11
CA ALA A 25 1.21 -1.98 6.34
C ALA A 25 1.15 -1.29 4.96
N VAL A 26 0.01 -1.34 4.26
CA VAL A 26 -0.17 -0.62 2.98
C VAL A 26 -0.13 0.90 3.20
N GLN A 27 -0.80 1.40 4.23
CA GLN A 27 -0.78 2.83 4.57
C GLN A 27 0.63 3.32 4.94
N ASP A 28 1.41 2.52 5.67
CA ASP A 28 2.82 2.81 5.95
C ASP A 28 3.65 2.83 4.65
N ALA A 29 3.41 1.92 3.71
CA ALA A 29 4.07 1.96 2.41
C ALA A 29 3.78 3.26 1.66
N ILE A 30 2.53 3.71 1.65
CA ILE A 30 2.13 5.01 1.05
C ILE A 30 2.80 6.17 1.78
N TYR A 31 2.80 6.13 3.12
CA TYR A 31 3.38 7.18 3.95
C TYR A 31 4.88 7.37 3.71
N TYR A 32 5.65 6.28 3.65
CA TYR A 32 7.10 6.36 3.49
C TYR A 32 7.55 6.47 2.04
N CYS A 33 6.94 5.69 1.13
CA CYS A 33 7.44 5.56 -0.25
C CYS A 33 6.76 6.45 -1.27
N TYR A 34 5.63 7.03 -0.90
CA TYR A 34 4.84 7.87 -1.80
C TYR A 34 4.55 9.24 -1.18
N ARG A 35 5.36 9.67 -0.21
CA ARG A 35 5.28 11.00 0.40
C ARG A 35 5.37 12.10 -0.67
N GLY A 36 4.49 13.10 -0.57
CA GLY A 36 4.42 14.20 -1.55
C GLY A 36 3.69 13.86 -2.85
N THR A 37 2.97 12.73 -2.89
CA THR A 37 2.08 12.39 -4.01
C THR A 37 0.62 12.57 -3.62
N THR A 38 -0.26 12.68 -4.62
CA THR A 38 -1.71 12.76 -4.39
C THR A 38 -2.27 11.56 -3.62
N ALA A 39 -1.66 10.38 -3.75
CA ALA A 39 -2.04 9.22 -2.95
C ALA A 39 -1.76 9.42 -1.46
N TYR A 40 -0.61 10.01 -1.12
CA TYR A 40 -0.29 10.38 0.25
C TYR A 40 -1.29 11.39 0.81
N ASP A 41 -1.58 12.46 0.07
CA ASP A 41 -2.50 13.51 0.52
C ASP A 41 -3.91 12.94 0.74
N ARG A 42 -4.41 12.12 -0.19
CA ARG A 42 -5.72 11.47 -0.06
C ARG A 42 -5.82 10.52 1.13
N MET A 43 -4.77 9.73 1.38
CA MET A 43 -4.71 8.85 2.54
C MET A 43 -4.67 9.66 3.85
N MET A 44 -3.81 10.68 3.93
CA MET A 44 -3.67 11.52 5.14
C MET A 44 -4.95 12.32 5.43
N ASN A 45 -5.62 12.85 4.42
CA ASN A 45 -6.87 13.60 4.56
C ASN A 45 -8.06 12.72 5.00
N ALA A 46 -7.95 11.39 4.86
CA ALA A 46 -9.02 10.44 5.17
C ALA A 46 -8.82 9.66 6.46
N GLY A 47 -7.92 10.11 7.35
CA GLY A 47 -7.65 9.45 8.64
C GLY A 47 -6.22 8.91 8.77
N GLY A 48 -5.42 8.94 7.70
CA GLY A 48 -4.01 8.60 7.73
C GLY A 48 -3.75 7.10 7.89
N ARG A 49 -2.98 6.73 8.92
CA ARG A 49 -2.52 5.35 9.17
C ARG A 49 -3.35 4.65 10.25
N ASP A 50 -4.66 4.77 10.13
CA ASP A 50 -5.65 4.25 11.08
C ASP A 50 -5.88 2.73 10.98
N GLY A 51 -5.44 2.10 9.89
CA GLY A 51 -5.71 0.70 9.57
C GLY A 51 -7.08 0.44 8.98
N ILE A 52 -7.76 1.47 8.47
CA ILE A 52 -9.05 1.38 7.81
C ILE A 52 -8.88 1.63 6.32
N TYR A 53 -9.32 0.68 5.51
CA TYR A 53 -9.32 0.83 4.05
C TYR A 53 -10.60 1.56 3.62
N GLY A 54 -10.68 2.85 3.92
CA GLY A 54 -11.83 3.71 3.58
C GLY A 54 -11.72 4.34 2.18
N ASP A 55 -12.63 5.27 1.87
CA ASP A 55 -12.72 5.95 0.57
C ASP A 55 -11.44 6.69 0.17
N GLY A 56 -10.74 7.27 1.16
CA GLY A 56 -9.44 7.90 0.92
C GLY A 56 -8.38 6.90 0.50
N MET A 57 -8.39 5.68 1.06
CA MET A 57 -7.47 4.62 0.63
C MET A 57 -7.83 4.08 -0.75
N VAL A 58 -9.11 3.87 -1.05
CA VAL A 58 -9.56 3.49 -2.41
C VAL A 58 -9.09 4.56 -3.42
N SER A 59 -9.31 5.83 -3.12
CA SER A 59 -8.94 6.95 -3.99
C SER A 59 -7.42 7.12 -4.12
N ALA A 60 -6.66 6.90 -3.03
CA ALA A 60 -5.20 6.90 -3.05
C ALA A 60 -4.67 5.74 -3.90
N MET A 61 -5.26 4.55 -3.74
CA MET A 61 -4.84 3.36 -4.45
C MET A 61 -5.11 3.46 -5.95
N LYS A 62 -6.29 3.94 -6.36
CA LYS A 62 -6.59 4.22 -7.78
C LYS A 62 -5.54 5.15 -8.39
N TRP A 63 -5.15 6.19 -7.65
CA TRP A 63 -4.12 7.11 -8.13
C TRP A 63 -2.77 6.42 -8.27
N LEU A 64 -2.36 5.58 -7.30
CA LEU A 64 -1.11 4.81 -7.38
C LEU A 64 -1.11 3.85 -8.56
N GLN A 65 -2.18 3.07 -8.71
CA GLN A 65 -2.35 2.12 -9.80
C GLN A 65 -2.17 2.82 -11.15
N ALA A 66 -2.86 3.94 -11.38
CA ALA A 66 -2.78 4.69 -12.63
C ALA A 66 -1.44 5.41 -12.85
N ASN A 67 -0.88 6.07 -11.82
CA ASN A 67 0.22 7.03 -12.00
C ASN A 67 1.60 6.51 -11.61
N LYS A 68 1.68 5.51 -10.75
CA LYS A 68 2.96 4.99 -10.22
C LYS A 68 3.19 3.53 -10.56
N LEU A 69 2.12 2.73 -10.64
CA LEU A 69 2.22 1.30 -10.92
C LEU A 69 2.03 0.96 -12.41
N GLY A 70 1.67 1.94 -13.25
CA GLY A 70 1.47 1.73 -14.68
C GLY A 70 0.37 0.72 -14.98
N LEU A 71 -0.69 0.72 -14.16
CA LEU A 71 -1.90 -0.06 -14.36
C LEU A 71 -2.93 0.79 -15.09
N SER A 72 -3.78 0.15 -15.89
CA SER A 72 -4.80 0.81 -16.70
C SER A 72 -6.06 -0.05 -16.80
N GLY A 73 -7.15 0.56 -17.26
CA GLY A 73 -8.44 -0.13 -17.41
C GLY A 73 -8.96 -0.70 -16.10
N SER A 74 -9.37 -1.97 -16.12
CA SER A 74 -9.91 -2.68 -14.95
C SER A 74 -8.90 -2.90 -13.82
N ALA A 75 -7.60 -2.71 -14.07
CA ALA A 75 -6.57 -2.83 -13.04
C ALA A 75 -6.43 -1.57 -12.15
N VAL A 76 -7.18 -0.50 -12.44
CA VAL A 76 -7.30 0.72 -11.62
C VAL A 76 -8.60 0.68 -10.82
N ASP A 77 -8.75 -0.35 -10.00
CA ASP A 77 -9.95 -0.66 -9.23
C ASP A 77 -9.94 -0.04 -7.82
N GLY A 78 -8.79 0.43 -7.35
CA GLY A 78 -8.59 0.91 -5.98
C GLY A 78 -8.45 -0.21 -4.95
N VAL A 79 -8.26 -1.45 -5.40
CA VAL A 79 -8.06 -2.63 -4.58
C VAL A 79 -6.57 -2.96 -4.54
N TYR A 80 -6.05 -3.17 -3.34
CA TYR A 80 -4.72 -3.76 -3.18
C TYR A 80 -4.82 -5.27 -3.45
N GLY A 81 -4.69 -5.67 -4.72
CA GLY A 81 -4.60 -7.07 -5.15
C GLY A 81 -3.15 -7.52 -5.43
N PRO A 82 -2.92 -8.78 -5.88
CA PRO A 82 -1.60 -9.30 -6.22
C PRO A 82 -0.84 -8.46 -7.24
N THR A 83 -1.54 -7.92 -8.24
CA THR A 83 -0.96 -7.05 -9.28
C THR A 83 -0.47 -5.72 -8.70
N THR A 84 -1.24 -5.15 -7.76
CA THR A 84 -0.84 -3.96 -7.02
C THR A 84 0.34 -4.28 -6.11
N ALA A 85 0.29 -5.41 -5.39
CA ALA A 85 1.30 -5.87 -4.46
C ALA A 85 2.68 -6.07 -5.11
N SER A 86 2.73 -6.66 -6.32
CA SER A 86 3.99 -6.89 -7.04
C SER A 86 4.64 -5.62 -7.60
N ARG A 87 3.89 -4.52 -7.69
CA ARG A 87 4.37 -3.25 -8.24
C ARG A 87 4.59 -2.18 -7.17
N LEU A 88 3.91 -2.28 -6.03
CA LEU A 88 3.99 -1.30 -4.94
C LEU A 88 5.41 -1.29 -4.33
N LEU A 89 5.90 -0.09 -4.05
CA LEU A 89 7.12 0.11 -3.30
C LEU A 89 6.84 -0.05 -1.80
N TRP A 90 7.73 -0.77 -1.13
CA TRP A 90 7.69 -1.01 0.30
C TRP A 90 8.91 -0.39 0.97
N PRO A 91 8.76 0.21 2.17
CA PRO A 91 9.89 0.69 2.94
C PRO A 91 10.73 -0.52 3.37
N LEU A 92 12.05 -0.44 3.18
CA LEU A 92 13.01 -1.43 3.65
C LEU A 92 13.07 -1.45 5.19
N ARG A 93 12.04 -1.97 5.84
CA ARG A 93 12.02 -2.04 7.31
C ARG A 93 12.82 -3.23 7.88
N TRP A 94 13.45 -4.07 7.05
CA TRP A 94 14.08 -5.31 7.55
C TRP A 94 15.17 -5.95 6.67
N SER A 95 15.96 -5.18 5.92
CA SER A 95 17.11 -5.77 5.20
C SER A 95 18.33 -5.85 6.11
N ALA A 96 18.69 -7.07 6.51
CA ALA A 96 20.02 -7.43 7.04
C ALA A 96 20.41 -6.92 8.45
N GLY A 97 19.50 -6.98 9.43
CA GLY A 97 19.88 -6.82 10.85
C GLY A 97 20.46 -5.45 11.24
N THR A 98 20.39 -4.47 10.35
CA THR A 98 20.87 -3.10 10.57
C THR A 98 19.77 -2.14 10.12
N PRO A 99 19.45 -1.07 10.87
CA PRO A 99 18.46 -0.08 10.44
C PRO A 99 19.01 0.69 9.23
N VAL A 100 18.62 0.30 8.01
CA VAL A 100 18.78 1.16 6.83
C VAL A 100 17.54 2.06 6.72
N GLY A 101 17.80 3.34 6.42
CA GLY A 101 16.94 4.46 6.75
C GLY A 101 15.50 4.36 6.26
N VAL A 102 14.61 5.01 7.02
CA VAL A 102 13.28 5.46 6.55
C VAL A 102 13.47 6.34 5.30
N GLY A 103 13.54 5.72 4.13
CA GLY A 103 13.83 6.39 2.86
C GLY A 103 14.11 5.46 1.69
N ASP A 104 14.61 4.25 1.93
CA ASP A 104 14.84 3.28 0.86
C ASP A 104 13.56 2.48 0.57
N CYS A 105 12.96 2.82 -0.55
CA CYS A 105 11.71 2.24 -1.02
C CYS A 105 11.97 1.34 -2.22
N THR A 106 11.75 0.04 -2.02
CA THR A 106 12.06 -0.97 -3.04
C THR A 106 10.83 -1.78 -3.38
N LYS A 107 10.81 -2.33 -4.59
CA LYS A 107 9.84 -3.37 -4.92
C LYS A 107 10.23 -4.62 -4.12
N GLN A 108 9.31 -5.16 -3.33
CA GLN A 108 9.54 -6.47 -2.72
C GLN A 108 9.35 -7.53 -3.80
N TRP A 109 10.45 -8.14 -4.22
CA TRP A 109 10.47 -9.28 -5.13
C TRP A 109 10.06 -10.53 -4.34
N TRP A 110 8.94 -11.15 -4.74
CA TRP A 110 8.52 -12.49 -4.32
C TRP A 110 8.51 -13.38 -5.55
#